data_AF-A0A165I7G9-F1
#
_entry.id   AF-A0A165I7G9-F1
#
_cell.length_a   1.000
_cell.length_b   1.000
_cell.length_c   1.000
_cell.angle_alpha   90.00
_cell.angle_beta   90.00
_cell.angle_gamma   90.00
#
_symmetry.space_group_name_H-M   'P 1'
#
loop_
_entity.id
_entity.type
_entity.pdbx_description
1 polymer ?
#
loop_
_entity_poly.entity_id
_entity_poly.type
_entity_poly.pdbx_seq_one_letter_code
_entity_poly.pdbx_strand_id
1 'polypeptide(L)'
;MLLLTFLERILLLVGALVLIGQAYLNFYPSLRRCAFARPDAGAPRHAEHKATSINVANHSLAPFRLLALGDPQLEGDSSLPNPKESLLQSLVDVWTNRVNYDSPFGFARDFRQAFYVLLTEDLPQLFKYYRKRLDLLGNDYYLGQIYKTIRRTTQPTHITILGDLLGSQWISDEEFGRRSNRFWATVFADALRVEDHLMIEPSTQNLGEDLNWSRRLINVAGNHDVGYAGDMTEERVQRFESHFGKANWEVRFQLPSEQLKDAHDKIQSVPELRLIVLNSMNMDSPAFDASLQQQTYDFLNKAITTSRPVEDRSSATILLTHLPLYKEAGVCVDGPMFNFWGSEYGGGVREQNHLSYEAGKGILEGLYGMSGNANAPGHGMGRNGVILNGHDHEGCDTYHYISAHTNGNGGEWKAMRSNEASSIASDNHVPGVREITVRSMMGDYGGNAGLLSGWFDTDIGEWRFEYKTCPLGKQHIWWAVQVLQLIGLLLCFCILILLVSKRARRQSVQVTDGKKAGPPARKIPTRNGFSTGLDASVGRRANGRVPKPVNRQAMS
;
A
#
# COMPACT_ATOMS: atom_id res chain seq x y z
N MET A 1 -44.11 7.00 -20.41
CA MET A 1 -42.94 6.31 -21.00
C MET A 1 -41.65 6.99 -20.56
N LEU A 2 -41.52 8.28 -20.89
CA LEU A 2 -40.58 9.31 -20.39
C LEU A 2 -39.65 8.93 -19.22
N LEU A 3 -40.17 8.61 -18.03
CA LEU A 3 -39.34 8.31 -16.85
C LEU A 3 -38.31 7.18 -17.09
N LEU A 4 -38.69 6.10 -17.80
CA LEU A 4 -37.73 5.02 -18.09
C LEU A 4 -36.63 5.52 -19.04
N THR A 5 -37.01 6.17 -20.13
CA THR A 5 -36.09 6.75 -21.12
C THR A 5 -35.21 7.88 -20.56
N PHE A 6 -35.62 8.50 -19.45
CA PHE A 6 -34.81 9.47 -18.71
C PHE A 6 -33.77 8.75 -17.84
N LEU A 7 -34.19 7.76 -17.04
CA LEU A 7 -33.28 6.94 -16.23
C LEU A 7 -32.26 6.17 -17.10
N GLU A 8 -32.68 5.65 -18.26
CA GLU A 8 -31.78 5.00 -19.24
C GLU A 8 -30.69 5.97 -19.73
N ARG A 9 -31.02 7.24 -20.00
CA ARG A 9 -30.03 8.26 -20.40
C ARG A 9 -29.07 8.63 -19.26
N ILE A 10 -29.56 8.73 -18.02
CA ILE A 10 -28.70 8.97 -16.85
C ILE A 10 -27.77 7.78 -16.64
N LEU A 11 -28.27 6.55 -16.73
CA LEU A 11 -27.47 5.33 -16.61
C LEU A 11 -26.37 5.25 -17.69
N LEU A 12 -26.65 5.66 -18.92
CA LEU A 12 -25.62 5.74 -19.98
C LEU A 12 -24.52 6.76 -19.64
N LEU A 13 -24.88 7.94 -19.11
CA LEU A 13 -23.91 8.96 -18.70
C LEU A 13 -23.08 8.51 -17.49
N VAL A 14 -23.74 8.01 -16.43
CA VAL A 14 -23.07 7.49 -15.22
C VAL A 14 -22.19 6.29 -15.58
N GLY A 15 -22.68 5.37 -16.42
CA GLY A 15 -21.92 4.23 -16.91
C GLY A 15 -20.66 4.63 -17.68
N ALA A 16 -20.74 5.64 -18.56
CA ALA A 16 -19.57 6.16 -19.26
C ALA A 16 -18.54 6.77 -18.28
N LEU A 17 -18.99 7.55 -17.29
CA LEU A 17 -18.10 8.12 -16.27
C LEU A 17 -17.47 7.04 -15.38
N VAL A 18 -18.21 5.99 -15.00
CA VAL A 18 -17.69 4.84 -14.24
C VAL A 18 -16.66 4.07 -15.06
N LEU A 19 -16.89 3.84 -16.36
CA LEU A 19 -15.94 3.17 -17.24
C LEU A 19 -14.64 3.98 -17.40
N ILE A 20 -14.73 5.30 -17.60
CA ILE A 20 -13.55 6.19 -17.67
C ILE A 20 -12.80 6.20 -16.33
N GLY A 21 -13.53 6.30 -15.22
CA GLY A 21 -12.96 6.31 -13.86
C GLY A 21 -12.26 4.99 -13.52
N GLN A 22 -12.90 3.85 -13.77
CA GLN A 22 -12.29 2.53 -13.56
C GLN A 22 -11.12 2.29 -14.52
N ALA A 23 -11.18 2.77 -15.76
CA ALA A 23 -10.02 2.73 -16.67
C ALA A 23 -8.84 3.55 -16.13
N TYR A 24 -9.09 4.75 -15.58
CA TYR A 24 -8.04 5.51 -14.89
C TYR A 24 -7.48 4.72 -13.70
N LEU A 25 -8.32 4.31 -12.74
CA LEU A 25 -7.85 3.61 -11.53
C LEU A 25 -7.06 2.32 -11.83
N ASN A 26 -7.36 1.61 -12.91
CA ASN A 26 -6.70 0.34 -13.26
C ASN A 26 -5.50 0.49 -14.21
N PHE A 27 -5.37 1.61 -14.93
CA PHE A 27 -4.30 1.83 -15.91
C PHE A 27 -3.48 3.12 -15.67
N TYR A 28 -3.68 3.84 -14.56
CA TYR A 28 -2.93 5.05 -14.24
C TYR A 28 -1.40 4.89 -14.34
N PRO A 29 -0.75 3.77 -13.96
CA PRO A 29 0.71 3.68 -14.07
C PRO A 29 1.16 3.72 -15.53
N SER A 30 0.42 3.07 -16.43
CA SER A 30 0.66 3.10 -17.87
C SER A 30 0.39 4.49 -18.46
N LEU A 31 -0.71 5.15 -18.04
CA LEU A 31 -1.07 6.51 -18.48
C LEU A 31 -0.04 7.56 -18.02
N ARG A 32 0.48 7.42 -16.80
CA ARG A 32 1.54 8.25 -16.21
C ARG A 32 2.95 7.88 -16.70
N ARG A 33 3.10 6.80 -17.48
CA ARG A 33 4.39 6.21 -17.92
C ARG A 33 5.31 5.81 -16.76
N CYS A 34 4.74 5.37 -15.65
CA CYS A 34 5.47 4.85 -14.50
C CYS A 34 6.19 3.56 -14.87
N ALA A 35 7.51 3.62 -14.86
CA ALA A 35 8.41 2.50 -15.08
C ALA A 35 9.72 2.75 -14.35
N PHE A 36 10.39 1.67 -13.93
CA PHE A 36 11.75 1.72 -13.44
C PHE A 36 12.69 2.33 -14.51
N ALA A 37 13.78 2.96 -14.04
CA ALA A 37 14.82 3.46 -14.92
C ALA A 37 15.55 2.31 -15.63
N ARG A 38 16.28 2.68 -16.69
CA ARG A 38 17.07 1.77 -17.52
C ARG A 38 18.52 2.27 -17.52
N PRO A 39 19.53 1.40 -17.61
CA PRO A 39 20.94 1.82 -17.64
C PRO A 39 21.21 2.92 -18.68
N ASP A 40 20.72 2.73 -19.91
CA ASP A 40 20.94 3.65 -21.03
C ASP A 40 20.28 5.04 -20.87
N ALA A 41 19.43 5.25 -19.86
CA ALA A 41 18.64 6.46 -19.71
C ALA A 41 19.41 7.66 -19.14
N GLY A 42 20.57 7.42 -18.48
CA GLY A 42 21.37 8.45 -17.81
C GLY A 42 22.57 8.99 -18.59
N ALA A 43 22.92 8.38 -19.73
CA ALA A 43 24.11 8.77 -20.50
C ALA A 43 23.94 10.15 -21.16
N PRO A 44 24.88 11.11 -20.97
CA PRO A 44 24.90 12.35 -21.73
C PRO A 44 25.00 12.07 -23.23
N ARG A 45 24.21 12.77 -24.07
CA ARG A 45 24.13 12.53 -25.53
C ARG A 45 25.32 13.13 -26.31
N HIS A 46 26.53 12.93 -25.81
CA HIS A 46 27.78 13.45 -26.40
C HIS A 46 28.77 12.33 -26.76
N ALA A 47 28.26 11.28 -27.40
CA ALA A 47 29.06 10.25 -28.07
C ALA A 47 28.35 9.77 -29.35
N GLU A 48 28.59 10.44 -30.48
CA GLU A 48 28.21 9.90 -31.80
C GLU A 48 29.17 8.77 -32.21
N HIS A 49 28.94 7.57 -31.68
CA HIS A 49 29.59 6.36 -32.17
C HIS A 49 28.56 5.33 -32.65
N LYS A 50 28.89 4.73 -33.80
CA LYS A 50 27.95 3.97 -34.64
C LYS A 50 27.40 2.76 -33.90
N ALA A 51 26.09 2.74 -33.68
CA ALA A 51 25.38 1.58 -33.17
C ALA A 51 25.36 0.45 -34.23
N THR A 52 26.37 -0.41 -34.23
CA THR A 52 26.29 -1.74 -34.86
C THR A 52 25.40 -2.64 -34.01
N SER A 53 24.45 -3.33 -34.65
CA SER A 53 23.42 -4.12 -33.98
C SER A 53 23.99 -5.30 -33.17
N ILE A 54 23.89 -5.21 -31.85
CA ILE A 54 24.10 -6.31 -30.89
C ILE A 54 22.75 -6.61 -30.20
N ASN A 55 22.54 -7.85 -29.76
CA ASN A 55 21.21 -8.38 -29.41
C ASN A 55 20.54 -7.66 -28.22
N VAL A 56 19.54 -6.82 -28.52
CA VAL A 56 18.80 -5.93 -27.58
C VAL A 56 17.88 -6.69 -26.59
N ALA A 57 18.03 -8.01 -26.43
CA ALA A 57 17.03 -8.87 -25.79
C ALA A 57 16.95 -8.74 -24.26
N ASN A 58 18.07 -8.61 -23.54
CA ASN A 58 18.09 -8.73 -22.06
C ASN A 58 18.59 -7.51 -21.26
N HIS A 59 19.26 -6.52 -21.85
CA HIS A 59 19.84 -5.38 -21.10
C HIS A 59 18.85 -4.23 -20.81
N SER A 60 17.58 -4.37 -21.21
CA SER A 60 16.63 -3.24 -21.28
C SER A 60 15.99 -2.80 -19.96
N LEU A 61 16.31 -3.42 -18.83
CA LEU A 61 15.78 -3.10 -17.49
C LEU A 61 16.88 -3.28 -16.43
N ALA A 62 16.89 -2.42 -15.41
CA ALA A 62 17.77 -2.62 -14.25
C ALA A 62 17.48 -3.97 -13.55
N PRO A 63 18.50 -4.74 -13.12
CA PRO A 63 18.30 -6.04 -12.47
C PRO A 63 17.69 -5.90 -11.07
N PHE A 64 18.07 -4.86 -10.31
CA PHE A 64 17.41 -4.50 -9.05
C PHE A 64 16.33 -3.45 -9.29
N ARG A 65 15.10 -3.73 -8.84
CA ARG A 65 13.92 -2.86 -9.02
C ARG A 65 13.07 -2.91 -7.75
N LEU A 66 13.26 -1.94 -6.87
CA LEU A 66 12.58 -1.85 -5.58
C LEU A 66 11.37 -0.91 -5.68
N LEU A 67 10.18 -1.49 -5.52
CA LEU A 67 8.95 -0.74 -5.28
C LEU A 67 8.96 -0.32 -3.80
N ALA A 68 9.13 0.98 -3.54
CA ALA A 68 9.11 1.54 -2.21
C ALA A 68 7.78 2.25 -1.94
N LEU A 69 7.16 1.96 -0.81
CA LEU A 69 5.92 2.58 -0.35
C LEU A 69 6.17 3.17 1.03
N GLY A 70 6.32 4.49 1.10
CA GLY A 70 6.35 5.20 2.39
C GLY A 70 4.95 5.36 2.94
N ASP A 71 4.82 5.21 4.25
CA ASP A 71 3.64 5.60 5.03
C ASP A 71 2.27 5.19 4.41
N PRO A 72 1.80 3.96 4.68
CA PRO A 72 0.43 3.55 4.35
C PRO A 72 -0.60 3.96 5.41
N GLN A 73 -0.19 4.22 6.66
CA GLN A 73 -0.99 4.48 7.86
C GLN A 73 -2.43 3.93 7.77
N LEU A 74 -2.61 2.62 8.01
CA LEU A 74 -3.90 1.93 7.80
C LEU A 74 -5.11 2.58 8.50
N GLU A 75 -4.89 3.33 9.58
CA GLU A 75 -5.93 4.03 10.33
C GLU A 75 -6.24 5.46 9.83
N GLY A 76 -5.29 6.12 9.17
CA GLY A 76 -5.27 7.58 9.05
C GLY A 76 -5.22 8.30 10.41
N ASP A 77 -5.42 9.61 10.39
CA ASP A 77 -5.33 10.57 11.52
C ASP A 77 -6.24 10.31 12.75
N SER A 78 -6.94 9.17 12.87
CA SER A 78 -7.78 8.91 14.06
C SER A 78 -8.01 7.45 14.40
N SER A 79 -8.10 7.19 15.70
CA SER A 79 -8.75 6.01 16.27
C SER A 79 -10.25 5.94 15.93
N LEU A 80 -10.86 4.78 16.19
CA LEU A 80 -12.31 4.61 16.15
C LEU A 80 -12.94 5.15 17.44
N PRO A 81 -14.06 5.90 17.37
CA PRO A 81 -14.87 6.21 18.56
C PRO A 81 -15.31 4.94 19.28
N ASN A 82 -15.33 4.97 20.62
CA ASN A 82 -15.66 3.83 21.45
C ASN A 82 -17.12 3.36 21.22
N PRO A 83 -17.36 2.18 20.62
CA PRO A 83 -18.73 1.73 20.34
C PRO A 83 -19.51 1.28 21.57
N LYS A 84 -18.88 1.25 22.75
CA LYS A 84 -19.52 0.88 24.03
C LYS A 84 -20.05 2.09 24.82
N GLU A 85 -19.87 3.31 24.31
CA GLU A 85 -20.60 4.49 24.83
C GLU A 85 -22.05 4.47 24.34
N SER A 86 -22.82 3.57 24.97
CA SER A 86 -24.23 3.75 25.30
C SER A 86 -25.20 4.06 24.14
N LEU A 87 -24.97 3.52 22.94
CA LEU A 87 -25.88 3.66 21.80
C LEU A 87 -27.32 3.22 22.14
N LEU A 88 -28.27 4.15 21.99
CA LEU A 88 -29.69 4.02 22.36
C LEU A 88 -29.96 3.86 23.87
N GLN A 89 -28.96 3.88 24.75
CA GLN A 89 -29.14 3.65 26.18
C GLN A 89 -30.09 4.67 26.80
N SER A 90 -30.01 5.93 26.36
CA SER A 90 -30.93 7.02 26.67
C SER A 90 -32.41 6.62 26.58
N LEU A 91 -32.80 5.93 25.51
CA LEU A 91 -34.15 5.43 25.27
C LEU A 91 -34.42 4.06 25.89
N VAL A 92 -33.41 3.19 25.98
CA VAL A 92 -33.52 1.90 26.68
C VAL A 92 -33.80 2.10 28.17
N ASP A 93 -33.16 3.07 28.81
CA ASP A 93 -33.33 3.40 30.23
C ASP A 93 -34.73 3.93 30.51
N VAL A 94 -35.24 4.88 29.71
CA VAL A 94 -36.63 5.36 29.85
C VAL A 94 -37.65 4.26 29.53
N TRP A 95 -37.38 3.42 28.52
CA TRP A 95 -38.29 2.33 28.14
C TRP A 95 -38.31 1.17 29.15
N THR A 96 -37.18 0.87 29.79
CA THR A 96 -37.10 -0.16 30.85
C THR A 96 -37.71 0.35 32.16
N ASN A 97 -37.38 1.58 32.57
CA ASN A 97 -37.92 2.22 33.77
C ASN A 97 -39.37 2.72 33.61
N ARG A 98 -40.04 2.48 32.47
CA ARG A 98 -41.43 2.90 32.19
C ARG A 98 -42.46 2.51 33.27
N VAL A 99 -42.16 1.49 34.07
CA VAL A 99 -43.02 0.98 35.16
C VAL A 99 -42.93 1.82 36.44
N ASN A 100 -41.88 2.65 36.57
CA ASN A 100 -41.59 3.47 37.75
C ASN A 100 -42.15 4.90 37.64
N TYR A 101 -43.03 5.16 36.67
CA TYR A 101 -43.60 6.48 36.40
C TYR A 101 -45.03 6.62 36.94
N ASP A 102 -45.19 7.33 38.05
CA ASP A 102 -46.50 7.63 38.67
C ASP A 102 -47.44 8.48 37.79
N SER A 103 -46.97 9.03 36.67
CA SER A 103 -47.81 9.76 35.73
C SER A 103 -47.37 9.63 34.26
N PRO A 104 -48.32 9.60 33.30
CA PRO A 104 -48.01 9.66 31.88
C PRO A 104 -47.24 10.91 31.45
N PHE A 105 -47.39 12.03 32.19
CA PHE A 105 -46.71 13.29 31.89
C PHE A 105 -45.21 13.23 32.22
N GLY A 106 -44.83 12.59 33.35
CA GLY A 106 -43.43 12.32 33.67
C GLY A 106 -42.76 11.46 32.61
N PHE A 107 -43.40 10.35 32.23
CA PHE A 107 -42.91 9.48 31.16
C PHE A 107 -42.77 10.22 29.83
N ALA A 108 -43.77 11.02 29.42
CA ALA A 108 -43.73 11.78 28.17
C ALA A 108 -42.63 12.86 28.15
N ARG A 109 -42.36 13.51 29.29
CA ARG A 109 -41.25 14.48 29.43
C ARG A 109 -39.90 13.79 29.26
N ASP A 110 -39.68 12.69 29.98
CA ASP A 110 -38.39 12.01 30.00
C ASP A 110 -38.12 11.25 28.70
N PHE A 111 -39.16 10.66 28.09
CA PHE A 111 -39.10 10.12 26.74
C PHE A 111 -38.77 11.19 25.70
N ARG A 112 -39.31 12.41 25.83
CA ARG A 112 -38.94 13.54 24.96
C ARG A 112 -37.49 13.97 25.18
N GLN A 113 -36.97 13.91 26.41
CA GLN A 113 -35.57 14.21 26.70
C GLN A 113 -34.63 13.14 26.12
N ALA A 114 -34.94 11.85 26.31
CA ALA A 114 -34.19 10.75 25.70
C ALA A 114 -34.23 10.79 24.16
N PHE A 115 -35.37 11.14 23.58
CA PHE A 115 -35.50 11.32 22.13
C PHE A 115 -34.73 12.56 21.62
N TYR A 116 -34.60 13.62 22.43
CA TYR A 116 -33.72 14.74 22.11
C TYR A 116 -32.25 14.30 22.09
N VAL A 117 -31.77 13.63 23.15
CA VAL A 117 -30.41 13.08 23.25
C VAL A 117 -30.11 12.10 22.11
N LEU A 118 -31.06 11.22 21.73
CA LEU A 118 -30.94 10.36 20.55
C LEU A 118 -30.59 11.18 19.29
N LEU A 119 -31.31 12.27 19.06
CA LEU A 119 -31.15 13.09 17.85
C LEU A 119 -29.90 13.99 17.87
N THR A 120 -29.50 14.50 19.04
CA THR A 120 -28.38 15.45 19.17
C THR A 120 -27.03 14.81 19.47
N GLU A 121 -27.01 13.63 20.06
CA GLU A 121 -25.80 12.98 20.56
C GLU A 121 -25.63 11.57 19.97
N ASP A 122 -26.56 10.64 20.24
CA ASP A 122 -26.41 9.22 19.86
C ASP A 122 -26.32 9.04 18.33
N LEU A 123 -27.24 9.62 17.56
CA LEU A 123 -27.25 9.49 16.09
C LEU A 123 -26.07 10.19 15.40
N PRO A 124 -25.67 11.42 15.77
CA PRO A 124 -24.43 12.01 15.26
C PRO A 124 -23.17 11.20 15.59
N GLN A 125 -23.09 10.59 16.78
CA GLN A 125 -21.99 9.68 17.12
C GLN A 125 -22.03 8.39 16.29
N LEU A 126 -23.20 7.78 16.14
CA LEU A 126 -23.39 6.59 15.30
C LEU A 126 -23.01 6.84 13.84
N PHE A 127 -23.38 8.02 13.30
CA PHE A 127 -22.99 8.43 11.96
C PHE A 127 -21.47 8.65 11.83
N LYS A 128 -20.82 9.32 12.80
CA LYS A 128 -19.35 9.45 12.84
C LYS A 128 -18.66 8.07 12.87
N TYR A 129 -19.17 7.13 13.66
CA TYR A 129 -18.62 5.78 13.79
C TYR A 129 -18.74 4.96 12.50
N TYR A 130 -19.93 4.90 11.90
CA TYR A 130 -20.12 4.21 10.61
C TYR A 130 -19.37 4.89 9.48
N ARG A 131 -19.28 6.24 9.49
CA ARG A 131 -18.44 6.99 8.56
C ARG A 131 -16.97 6.60 8.71
N LYS A 132 -16.37 6.67 9.91
CA LYS A 132 -14.95 6.29 10.08
C LYS A 132 -14.69 4.84 9.66
N ARG A 133 -15.63 3.91 9.91
CA ARG A 133 -15.55 2.53 9.39
C ARG A 133 -15.57 2.45 7.86
N LEU A 134 -16.37 3.28 7.19
CA LEU A 134 -16.41 3.38 5.72
C LEU A 134 -15.15 4.06 5.17
N ASP A 135 -14.66 5.11 5.84
CA ASP A 135 -13.44 5.84 5.50
C ASP A 135 -12.21 4.91 5.61
N LEU A 136 -12.09 4.10 6.68
CA LEU A 136 -11.07 3.04 6.83
C LEU A 136 -11.15 1.96 5.75
N LEU A 137 -12.35 1.48 5.43
CA LEU A 137 -12.55 0.48 4.37
C LEU A 137 -12.15 1.06 2.99
N GLY A 138 -12.42 2.34 2.76
CA GLY A 138 -11.97 3.06 1.58
C GLY A 138 -10.45 3.23 1.53
N ASN A 139 -9.80 3.51 2.67
CA ASN A 139 -8.35 3.56 2.77
C ASN A 139 -7.72 2.21 2.36
N ASP A 140 -8.19 1.10 2.94
CA ASP A 140 -7.69 -0.25 2.63
C ASP A 140 -7.75 -0.56 1.12
N TYR A 141 -8.89 -0.26 0.48
CA TYR A 141 -9.04 -0.50 -0.96
C TYR A 141 -8.35 0.55 -1.86
N TYR A 142 -8.12 1.78 -1.38
CA TYR A 142 -7.34 2.80 -2.07
C TYR A 142 -5.85 2.43 -2.10
N LEU A 143 -5.27 2.14 -0.93
CA LEU A 143 -3.90 1.66 -0.76
C LEU A 143 -3.68 0.36 -1.54
N GLY A 144 -4.63 -0.57 -1.44
CA GLY A 144 -4.61 -1.82 -2.20
C GLY A 144 -4.74 -1.63 -3.72
N GLN A 145 -5.45 -0.61 -4.20
CA GLN A 145 -5.51 -0.26 -5.63
C GLN A 145 -4.16 0.24 -6.13
N ILE A 146 -3.46 1.09 -5.37
CA ILE A 146 -2.09 1.54 -5.67
C ILE A 146 -1.19 0.33 -5.80
N TYR A 147 -1.04 -0.46 -4.73
CA TYR A 147 -0.14 -1.60 -4.68
C TYR A 147 -0.39 -2.61 -5.82
N LYS A 148 -1.64 -3.03 -6.03
CA LYS A 148 -1.99 -4.05 -7.04
C LYS A 148 -1.74 -3.57 -8.46
N THR A 149 -2.01 -2.30 -8.77
CA THR A 149 -1.81 -1.76 -10.12
C THR A 149 -0.36 -1.40 -10.41
N ILE A 150 0.35 -0.77 -9.46
CA ILE A 150 1.76 -0.43 -9.64
C ILE A 150 2.60 -1.70 -9.79
N ARG A 151 2.43 -2.69 -8.89
CA ARG A 151 3.16 -3.97 -8.95
C ARG A 151 2.91 -4.72 -10.26
N ARG A 152 1.66 -4.77 -10.72
CA ARG A 152 1.28 -5.41 -12.00
C ARG A 152 1.93 -4.74 -13.21
N THR A 153 2.00 -3.42 -13.24
CA THR A 153 2.51 -2.67 -14.40
C THR A 153 4.02 -2.49 -14.40
N THR A 154 4.68 -2.30 -13.25
CA THR A 154 6.13 -2.00 -13.19
C THR A 154 7.02 -3.23 -13.00
N GLN A 155 6.47 -4.36 -12.55
CA GLN A 155 7.18 -5.64 -12.34
C GLN A 155 8.47 -5.48 -11.50
N PRO A 156 8.35 -5.04 -10.22
CA PRO A 156 9.48 -4.94 -9.30
C PRO A 156 10.12 -6.31 -9.03
N THR A 157 11.41 -6.31 -8.70
CA THR A 157 12.08 -7.50 -8.15
C THR A 157 12.03 -7.55 -6.63
N HIS A 158 11.85 -6.40 -5.96
CA HIS A 158 11.78 -6.27 -4.49
C HIS A 158 10.69 -5.26 -4.10
N ILE A 159 10.11 -5.37 -2.91
CA ILE A 159 9.08 -4.46 -2.40
C ILE A 159 9.40 -4.09 -0.95
N THR A 160 9.28 -2.81 -0.57
CA THR A 160 9.45 -2.34 0.82
C THR A 160 8.33 -1.41 1.25
N ILE A 161 7.94 -1.52 2.52
CA ILE A 161 7.06 -0.59 3.23
C ILE A 161 7.90 0.14 4.28
N LEU A 162 8.04 1.46 4.16
CA LEU A 162 9.04 2.26 4.90
C LEU A 162 8.46 2.82 6.22
N GLY A 163 7.94 1.93 7.07
CA GLY A 163 7.36 2.27 8.38
C GLY A 163 5.93 2.81 8.32
N ASP A 164 5.37 2.98 9.51
CA ASP A 164 3.98 3.36 9.81
C ASP A 164 2.95 2.50 9.06
N LEU A 165 3.17 1.18 9.14
CA LEU A 165 2.30 0.16 8.57
C LEU A 165 0.89 0.26 9.16
N LEU A 166 0.77 0.38 10.48
CA LEU A 166 -0.50 0.54 11.19
C LEU A 166 -0.35 1.16 12.58
N GLY A 167 -1.41 1.79 13.09
CA GLY A 167 -1.42 2.32 14.45
C GLY A 167 -1.42 1.19 15.48
N SER A 168 -0.27 0.96 16.11
CA SER A 168 -0.03 -0.08 17.13
C SER A 168 -0.07 0.47 18.56
N GLN A 169 0.23 1.76 18.75
CA GLN A 169 0.18 2.40 20.06
C GLN A 169 -1.24 2.32 20.67
N TRP A 170 -1.32 2.00 21.96
CA TRP A 170 -2.54 2.05 22.79
C TRP A 170 -3.72 1.14 22.35
N ILE A 171 -3.44 0.04 21.64
CA ILE A 171 -4.45 -0.97 21.26
C ILE A 171 -4.09 -2.39 21.75
N SER A 172 -5.11 -3.20 22.02
CA SER A 172 -4.97 -4.62 22.37
C SER A 172 -4.53 -5.47 21.18
N ASP A 173 -3.95 -6.64 21.47
CA ASP A 173 -3.45 -7.56 20.43
C ASP A 173 -4.57 -8.12 19.54
N GLU A 174 -5.82 -8.17 20.03
CA GLU A 174 -6.97 -8.53 19.20
C GLU A 174 -7.22 -7.49 18.10
N GLU A 175 -7.11 -6.19 18.44
CA GLU A 175 -7.26 -5.10 17.49
C GLU A 175 -6.03 -4.97 16.57
N PHE A 176 -4.83 -5.21 17.10
CA PHE A 176 -3.60 -5.29 16.31
C PHE A 176 -3.68 -6.42 15.28
N GLY A 177 -4.09 -7.63 15.69
CA GLY A 177 -4.29 -8.77 14.80
C GLY A 177 -5.32 -8.50 13.69
N ARG A 178 -6.40 -7.76 13.98
CA ARG A 178 -7.35 -7.29 12.93
C ARG A 178 -6.70 -6.34 11.93
N ARG A 179 -5.85 -5.41 12.38
CA ARG A 179 -5.13 -4.46 11.52
C ARG A 179 -4.07 -5.16 10.68
N SER A 180 -3.28 -6.04 11.27
CA SER A 180 -2.33 -6.92 10.56
C SER A 180 -3.03 -7.80 9.53
N ASN A 181 -4.24 -8.30 9.82
CA ASN A 181 -5.05 -9.02 8.84
C ASN A 181 -5.57 -8.12 7.70
N ARG A 182 -5.98 -6.87 7.97
CA ARG A 182 -6.32 -5.88 6.91
C ARG A 182 -5.12 -5.58 6.01
N PHE A 183 -3.95 -5.38 6.61
CA PHE A 183 -2.68 -5.15 5.91
C PHE A 183 -2.37 -6.29 4.94
N TRP A 184 -2.29 -7.54 5.42
CA TRP A 184 -1.91 -8.69 4.60
C TRP A 184 -3.01 -9.18 3.65
N ALA A 185 -4.29 -9.18 4.06
CA ALA A 185 -5.37 -9.79 3.28
C ALA A 185 -6.12 -8.80 2.36
N THR A 186 -6.11 -7.49 2.66
CA THR A 186 -6.85 -6.47 1.88
C THR A 186 -5.92 -5.55 1.12
N VAL A 187 -4.99 -4.89 1.80
CA VAL A 187 -4.09 -3.89 1.21
C VAL A 187 -3.03 -4.58 0.35
N PHE A 188 -2.14 -5.32 0.99
CA PHE A 188 -1.01 -6.02 0.37
C PHE A 188 -1.34 -7.49 0.06
N ALA A 189 -2.57 -7.76 -0.39
CA ALA A 189 -3.00 -9.09 -0.81
C ALA A 189 -2.03 -9.72 -1.84
N ASP A 190 -1.84 -11.04 -1.75
CA ASP A 190 -0.84 -11.83 -2.47
C ASP A 190 0.64 -11.53 -2.14
N ALA A 191 0.94 -10.60 -1.23
CA ALA A 191 2.29 -10.42 -0.70
C ALA A 191 2.68 -11.52 0.31
N LEU A 192 3.95 -11.52 0.72
CA LEU A 192 4.54 -12.45 1.69
C LEU A 192 5.31 -11.67 2.77
N ARG A 193 5.32 -12.16 4.00
CA ARG A 193 6.29 -11.75 5.03
C ARG A 193 7.65 -12.40 4.69
N VAL A 194 8.75 -11.70 4.95
CA VAL A 194 10.10 -12.31 4.87
C VAL A 194 10.22 -13.42 5.91
N GLU A 195 10.84 -14.53 5.52
CA GLU A 195 11.07 -15.70 6.36
C GLU A 195 12.20 -15.46 7.36
N ASP A 196 12.01 -15.82 8.64
CA ASP A 196 12.91 -15.42 9.73
C ASP A 196 14.36 -15.88 9.55
N HIS A 197 14.58 -17.02 8.89
CA HIS A 197 15.92 -17.53 8.57
C HIS A 197 16.73 -16.61 7.62
N LEU A 198 16.08 -15.70 6.89
CA LEU A 198 16.71 -14.68 6.06
C LEU A 198 17.08 -13.41 6.84
N MET A 199 16.59 -13.27 8.09
CA MET A 199 16.68 -12.06 8.92
C MET A 199 17.51 -12.24 10.21
N ILE A 200 17.84 -13.49 10.60
CA ILE A 200 18.60 -13.79 11.84
C ILE A 200 20.11 -13.51 11.69
N GLU A 201 20.70 -13.85 10.54
CA GLU A 201 22.11 -13.60 10.21
C GLU A 201 22.21 -13.14 8.75
N PRO A 202 23.25 -12.37 8.36
CA PRO A 202 23.45 -11.87 6.99
C PRO A 202 23.46 -12.98 5.93
N SER A 203 22.33 -13.17 5.24
CA SER A 203 22.26 -14.12 4.13
C SER A 203 22.74 -13.48 2.83
N THR A 204 23.46 -14.27 2.01
CA THR A 204 23.87 -13.87 0.66
C THR A 204 23.07 -14.65 -0.37
N GLN A 205 22.48 -13.94 -1.31
CA GLN A 205 21.52 -14.41 -2.31
C GLN A 205 21.99 -14.01 -3.72
N ASN A 206 21.65 -14.76 -4.76
CA ASN A 206 21.88 -14.33 -6.14
C ASN A 206 20.73 -13.42 -6.61
N LEU A 207 21.06 -12.26 -7.19
CA LEU A 207 20.08 -11.27 -7.63
C LEU A 207 19.22 -11.82 -8.79
N GLY A 208 17.96 -12.12 -8.48
CA GLY A 208 16.96 -12.61 -9.45
C GLY A 208 16.79 -14.13 -9.49
N GLU A 209 17.49 -14.90 -8.65
CA GLU A 209 17.29 -16.35 -8.53
C GLU A 209 15.94 -16.66 -7.84
N ASP A 210 15.73 -16.16 -6.63
CA ASP A 210 14.46 -16.33 -5.92
C ASP A 210 13.42 -15.26 -6.32
N LEU A 211 12.52 -15.65 -7.21
CA LEU A 211 11.44 -14.80 -7.71
C LEU A 211 10.43 -14.36 -6.63
N ASN A 212 10.42 -14.98 -5.44
CA ASN A 212 9.53 -14.60 -4.35
C ASN A 212 9.86 -13.23 -3.74
N TRP A 213 11.07 -12.68 -3.95
CA TRP A 213 11.38 -11.29 -3.59
C TRP A 213 10.44 -10.28 -4.26
N SER A 214 9.85 -10.61 -5.41
CA SER A 214 8.79 -9.80 -6.06
C SER A 214 7.45 -9.80 -5.31
N ARG A 215 7.34 -10.51 -4.18
CA ARG A 215 6.15 -10.65 -3.32
C ARG A 215 6.46 -10.44 -1.84
N ARG A 216 7.68 -10.71 -1.38
CA ARG A 216 8.13 -10.40 -0.02
C ARG A 216 8.06 -8.89 0.22
N LEU A 217 7.42 -8.48 1.31
CA LEU A 217 7.49 -7.10 1.79
C LEU A 217 8.65 -7.00 2.78
N ILE A 218 9.62 -6.15 2.43
CA ILE A 218 10.66 -5.70 3.34
C ILE A 218 10.05 -4.57 4.17
N ASN A 219 9.49 -4.94 5.33
CA ASN A 219 8.85 -3.99 6.23
C ASN A 219 9.89 -3.33 7.14
N VAL A 220 9.85 -2.01 7.23
CA VAL A 220 10.57 -1.23 8.24
C VAL A 220 9.58 -0.87 9.36
N ALA A 221 10.04 -0.67 10.60
CA ALA A 221 9.21 -0.17 11.69
C ALA A 221 9.19 1.37 11.73
N GLY A 222 8.01 1.97 11.88
CA GLY A 222 7.84 3.41 12.19
C GLY A 222 7.31 3.69 13.59
N ASN A 223 7.16 4.97 13.91
CA ASN A 223 6.70 5.47 15.22
C ASN A 223 5.27 5.02 15.58
N HIS A 224 4.38 4.85 14.61
CA HIS A 224 3.05 4.29 14.87
C HIS A 224 3.07 2.78 15.09
N ASP A 225 4.06 2.07 14.54
CA ASP A 225 4.21 0.61 14.66
C ASP A 225 4.79 0.17 16.02
N VAL A 226 5.84 0.87 16.49
CA VAL A 226 6.58 0.49 17.73
C VAL A 226 6.68 1.60 18.78
N GLY A 227 6.47 2.87 18.42
CA GLY A 227 6.74 4.05 19.26
C GLY A 227 8.06 4.73 18.92
N TYR A 228 8.26 5.94 19.44
CA TYR A 228 9.58 6.62 19.44
C TYR A 228 10.43 6.10 20.61
N ALA A 229 11.72 6.48 20.66
CA ALA A 229 12.65 6.03 21.71
C ALA A 229 12.08 6.15 23.13
N GLY A 230 11.34 7.22 23.42
CA GLY A 230 10.72 7.49 24.72
C GLY A 230 9.34 6.86 24.99
N ASP A 231 8.75 6.08 24.07
CA ASP A 231 7.52 5.31 24.35
C ASP A 231 7.50 3.87 23.76
N MET A 232 8.55 3.46 23.06
CA MET A 232 8.75 2.10 22.55
C MET A 232 9.05 1.09 23.67
N THR A 233 8.50 -0.12 23.53
CA THR A 233 8.64 -1.21 24.50
C THR A 233 8.90 -2.55 23.81
N GLU A 234 9.52 -3.50 24.53
CA GLU A 234 9.79 -4.86 24.05
C GLU A 234 8.51 -5.54 23.50
N GLU A 235 7.38 -5.38 24.19
CA GLU A 235 6.06 -5.88 23.76
C GLU A 235 5.67 -5.37 22.36
N ARG A 236 5.84 -4.07 22.10
CA ARG A 236 5.50 -3.43 20.82
C ARG A 236 6.42 -3.90 19.70
N VAL A 237 7.71 -4.07 19.99
CA VAL A 237 8.69 -4.61 19.04
C VAL A 237 8.36 -6.08 18.72
N GLN A 238 8.15 -6.94 19.72
CA GLN A 238 7.86 -8.36 19.51
C GLN A 238 6.58 -8.59 18.69
N ARG A 239 5.52 -7.82 18.91
CA ARG A 239 4.29 -7.95 18.12
C ARG A 239 4.43 -7.40 16.69
N PHE A 240 5.26 -6.37 16.46
CA PHE A 240 5.67 -5.99 15.11
C PHE A 240 6.44 -7.14 14.44
N GLU A 241 7.49 -7.67 15.07
CA GLU A 241 8.38 -8.66 14.43
C GLU A 241 7.67 -9.96 14.07
N SER A 242 6.78 -10.44 14.94
CA SER A 242 5.96 -11.62 14.69
C SER A 242 5.01 -11.48 13.49
N HIS A 243 4.57 -10.26 13.17
CA HIS A 243 3.61 -10.00 12.08
C HIS A 243 4.24 -9.46 10.79
N PHE A 244 5.37 -8.76 10.88
CA PHE A 244 5.94 -8.00 9.75
C PHE A 244 7.39 -8.36 9.40
N GLY A 245 8.15 -8.94 10.34
CA GLY A 245 9.56 -9.29 10.16
C GLY A 245 10.47 -8.47 11.07
N LYS A 246 11.76 -8.83 11.14
CA LYS A 246 12.70 -8.23 12.10
C LYS A 246 12.82 -6.70 11.93
N ALA A 247 12.94 -5.99 13.04
CA ALA A 247 13.06 -4.53 13.05
C ALA A 247 14.48 -4.06 12.64
N ASN A 248 15.49 -4.91 12.83
CA ASN A 248 16.89 -4.70 12.48
C ASN A 248 17.44 -5.96 11.81
N TRP A 249 17.82 -5.91 10.52
CA TRP A 249 18.44 -7.05 9.79
C TRP A 249 19.10 -6.62 8.47
N GLU A 250 19.90 -7.49 7.86
CA GLU A 250 20.48 -7.28 6.52
C GLU A 250 20.43 -8.52 5.61
N VAL A 251 20.47 -8.28 4.30
CA VAL A 251 20.61 -9.30 3.25
C VAL A 251 21.49 -8.75 2.12
N ARG A 252 22.24 -9.64 1.45
CA ARG A 252 23.18 -9.30 0.38
C ARG A 252 22.78 -9.99 -0.92
N PHE A 253 22.77 -9.23 -2.01
CA PHE A 253 22.40 -9.69 -3.35
C PHE A 253 23.60 -9.58 -4.29
N GLN A 254 24.21 -10.72 -4.64
CA GLN A 254 25.31 -10.77 -5.58
C GLN A 254 24.79 -10.84 -7.02
N LEU A 255 25.44 -10.11 -7.93
CA LEU A 255 25.07 -10.07 -9.34
C LEU A 255 25.55 -11.36 -10.03
N PRO A 256 24.66 -12.17 -10.65
CA PRO A 256 25.05 -13.46 -11.20
C PRO A 256 26.12 -13.32 -12.30
N SER A 257 27.13 -14.20 -12.29
CA SER A 257 28.25 -14.19 -13.24
C SER A 257 27.82 -14.23 -14.71
N GLU A 258 26.60 -14.71 -15.00
CA GLU A 258 26.01 -14.66 -16.34
C GLU A 258 25.79 -13.25 -16.88
N GLN A 259 25.55 -12.26 -16.01
CA GLN A 259 25.40 -10.85 -16.36
C GLN A 259 26.75 -10.12 -16.44
N LEU A 260 27.85 -10.81 -16.12
CA LEU A 260 29.23 -10.28 -16.09
C LEU A 260 30.13 -10.86 -17.19
N LYS A 261 29.59 -11.67 -18.11
CA LYS A 261 30.35 -12.42 -19.12
C LYS A 261 31.27 -11.54 -19.97
N ASP A 262 30.84 -10.35 -20.36
CA ASP A 262 31.62 -9.41 -21.19
C ASP A 262 32.57 -8.50 -20.38
N ALA A 263 32.56 -8.61 -19.04
CA ALA A 263 33.35 -7.79 -18.12
C ALA A 263 34.19 -8.60 -17.13
N HIS A 264 34.27 -9.93 -17.30
CA HIS A 264 34.88 -10.84 -16.32
C HIS A 264 36.35 -10.52 -16.03
N ASP A 265 37.12 -10.16 -17.05
CA ASP A 265 38.54 -9.78 -16.92
C ASP A 265 38.76 -8.39 -16.29
N LYS A 266 37.71 -7.56 -16.16
CA LYS A 266 37.76 -6.21 -15.55
C LYS A 266 37.40 -6.22 -14.05
N ILE A 267 36.65 -7.22 -13.57
CA ILE A 267 35.96 -7.16 -12.28
C ILE A 267 36.70 -8.03 -11.25
N GLN A 268 37.34 -7.39 -10.28
CA GLN A 268 38.15 -8.06 -9.24
C GLN A 268 37.33 -8.73 -8.14
N SER A 269 36.09 -8.27 -7.91
CA SER A 269 35.22 -8.65 -6.80
C SER A 269 33.78 -8.78 -7.29
N VAL A 270 33.06 -9.82 -6.85
CA VAL A 270 31.66 -10.07 -7.27
C VAL A 270 30.79 -8.89 -6.81
N PRO A 271 30.08 -8.18 -7.72
CA PRO A 271 29.29 -7.02 -7.37
C PRO A 271 28.12 -7.37 -6.45
N GLU A 272 27.90 -6.57 -5.41
CA GLU A 272 27.00 -6.87 -4.31
C GLU A 272 26.16 -5.66 -3.90
N LEU A 273 24.84 -5.79 -4.03
CA LEU A 273 23.89 -4.89 -3.37
C LEU A 273 23.62 -5.43 -1.97
N ARG A 274 24.04 -4.68 -0.97
CA ARG A 274 23.66 -4.92 0.42
C ARG A 274 22.42 -4.11 0.74
N LEU A 275 21.44 -4.75 1.35
CA LEU A 275 20.19 -4.13 1.80
C LEU A 275 20.09 -4.27 3.31
N ILE A 276 19.87 -3.16 4.00
CA ILE A 276 19.82 -3.06 5.46
C ILE A 276 18.48 -2.49 5.86
N VAL A 277 17.79 -3.12 6.81
CA VAL A 277 16.64 -2.57 7.51
C VAL A 277 17.11 -2.12 8.89
N LEU A 278 16.95 -0.83 9.18
CA LEU A 278 17.35 -0.20 10.45
C LEU A 278 16.13 0.44 11.13
N ASN A 279 15.82 -0.02 12.35
CA ASN A 279 14.87 0.62 13.25
C ASN A 279 15.46 1.95 13.77
N SER A 280 15.20 3.05 13.05
CA SER A 280 15.63 4.39 13.46
C SER A 280 14.98 4.88 14.74
N MET A 281 13.88 4.28 15.21
CA MET A 281 13.10 4.81 16.33
C MET A 281 13.88 4.84 17.66
N ASN A 282 15.00 4.12 17.75
CA ASN A 282 15.83 4.01 18.95
C ASN A 282 17.25 4.60 18.78
N MET A 283 17.53 5.27 17.66
CA MET A 283 18.84 5.86 17.40
C MET A 283 19.11 7.12 18.25
N ASP A 284 18.07 7.82 18.67
CA ASP A 284 18.17 9.05 19.47
C ASP A 284 17.75 8.84 20.94
N SER A 285 18.09 9.81 21.79
CA SER A 285 18.04 9.69 23.25
C SER A 285 17.39 10.91 23.92
N PRO A 286 16.78 10.75 25.12
CA PRO A 286 16.74 9.52 25.91
C PRO A 286 15.76 8.46 25.37
N ALA A 287 16.14 7.19 25.50
CA ALA A 287 15.26 6.05 25.28
C ALA A 287 14.58 5.61 26.59
N PHE A 288 13.34 5.13 26.49
CA PHE A 288 12.57 4.50 27.57
C PHE A 288 13.12 3.11 27.90
N ASP A 289 13.47 2.33 26.88
CA ASP A 289 14.12 1.03 27.02
C ASP A 289 15.54 1.07 26.45
N ALA A 290 16.52 1.24 27.34
CA ALA A 290 17.93 1.26 26.97
C ALA A 290 18.43 -0.08 26.39
N SER A 291 17.74 -1.21 26.63
CA SER A 291 18.13 -2.50 26.06
C SER A 291 17.75 -2.63 24.59
N LEU A 292 16.58 -2.11 24.19
CA LEU A 292 16.20 -2.01 22.78
C LEU A 292 17.07 -1.00 22.01
N GLN A 293 17.51 0.07 22.68
CA GLN A 293 18.49 1.01 22.12
C GLN A 293 19.84 0.32 21.91
N GLN A 294 20.36 -0.39 22.92
CA GLN A 294 21.62 -1.14 22.80
C GLN A 294 21.56 -2.18 21.68
N GLN A 295 20.46 -2.95 21.56
CA GLN A 295 20.27 -3.91 20.46
C GLN A 295 20.36 -3.26 19.07
N THR A 296 19.87 -2.03 18.92
CA THR A 296 19.92 -1.28 17.66
C THR A 296 21.35 -0.80 17.35
N TYR A 297 22.08 -0.32 18.36
CA TYR A 297 23.49 0.03 18.22
C TYR A 297 24.39 -1.19 17.98
N ASP A 298 24.14 -2.33 18.65
CA ASP A 298 24.88 -3.57 18.43
C ASP A 298 24.68 -4.10 17.01
N PHE A 299 23.45 -4.03 16.49
CA PHE A 299 23.18 -4.32 15.08
C PHE A 299 23.93 -3.39 14.14
N LEU A 300 23.89 -2.07 14.36
CA LEU A 300 24.59 -1.10 13.53
C LEU A 300 26.11 -1.31 13.58
N ASN A 301 26.68 -1.61 14.75
CA ASN A 301 28.11 -1.93 14.90
C ASN A 301 28.49 -3.25 14.20
N LYS A 302 27.65 -4.29 14.29
CA LYS A 302 27.81 -5.53 13.52
C LYS A 302 27.72 -5.27 12.01
N ALA A 303 26.83 -4.39 11.56
CA ALA A 303 26.75 -3.97 10.17
C ALA A 303 28.01 -3.20 9.73
N ILE A 304 28.48 -2.21 10.49
CA ILE A 304 29.71 -1.47 10.18
C ILE A 304 30.91 -2.41 10.05
N THR A 305 31.12 -3.29 11.04
CA THR A 305 32.27 -4.22 11.09
C THR A 305 32.22 -5.34 10.05
N THR A 306 31.04 -5.73 9.54
CA THR A 306 30.89 -6.71 8.44
C THR A 306 30.78 -6.07 7.05
N SER A 307 30.98 -4.76 6.95
CA SER A 307 31.03 -4.04 5.67
C SER A 307 32.31 -4.38 4.90
N ARG A 308 32.25 -4.38 3.56
CA ARG A 308 33.45 -4.46 2.73
C ARG A 308 34.36 -3.22 2.93
N PRO A 309 35.65 -3.25 2.55
CA PRO A 309 36.52 -2.07 2.54
C PRO A 309 35.91 -0.92 1.74
N VAL A 310 36.22 0.33 2.09
CA VAL A 310 35.66 1.51 1.39
C VAL A 310 36.19 1.63 -0.05
N GLU A 311 37.33 0.98 -0.31
CA GLU A 311 37.95 0.82 -1.62
C GLU A 311 37.21 -0.19 -2.53
N ASP A 312 36.37 -1.09 -2.00
CA ASP A 312 35.65 -2.09 -2.82
C ASP A 312 34.36 -1.53 -3.41
N ARG A 313 34.53 -0.75 -4.48
CA ARG A 313 33.46 -0.10 -5.24
C ARG A 313 32.50 -1.08 -5.94
N SER A 314 32.82 -2.39 -5.97
CA SER A 314 31.88 -3.43 -6.44
C SER A 314 30.65 -3.58 -5.51
N SER A 315 30.73 -3.06 -4.29
CA SER A 315 29.66 -3.13 -3.29
C SER A 315 28.96 -1.79 -3.09
N ALA A 316 27.64 -1.83 -2.86
CA ALA A 316 26.87 -0.65 -2.49
C ALA A 316 25.78 -0.98 -1.46
N THR A 317 25.47 -0.02 -0.58
CA THR A 317 24.51 -0.21 0.52
C THR A 317 23.22 0.58 0.30
N ILE A 318 22.10 -0.14 0.19
CA ILE A 318 20.75 0.40 0.27
C ILE A 318 20.33 0.36 1.75
N LEU A 319 20.24 1.52 2.40
CA LEU A 319 19.71 1.62 3.75
C LEU A 319 18.20 1.91 3.66
N LEU A 320 17.41 1.06 4.31
CA LEU A 320 15.97 1.25 4.50
C LEU A 320 15.71 1.57 5.97
N THR A 321 15.07 2.70 6.22
CA THR A 321 14.72 3.16 7.58
C THR A 321 13.39 3.91 7.54
N HIS A 322 12.89 4.46 8.66
CA HIS A 322 11.65 5.25 8.67
C HIS A 322 11.92 6.74 8.87
N LEU A 323 12.66 7.14 9.92
CA LEU A 323 13.05 8.54 10.13
C LEU A 323 14.15 8.98 9.15
N PRO A 324 14.04 10.16 8.52
CA PRO A 324 15.11 10.74 7.72
C PRO A 324 16.32 11.16 8.56
N LEU A 325 17.51 11.11 7.97
CA LEU A 325 18.72 11.74 8.52
C LEU A 325 18.52 13.25 8.70
N TYR A 326 19.15 13.85 9.73
CA TYR A 326 19.14 15.30 9.99
C TYR A 326 19.33 16.16 8.73
N LYS A 327 18.59 17.27 8.64
CA LYS A 327 18.71 18.29 7.57
C LYS A 327 18.46 19.68 8.14
N GLU A 328 19.01 20.69 7.48
CA GLU A 328 18.72 22.09 7.78
C GLU A 328 17.25 22.45 7.44
N ALA A 329 16.64 23.31 8.26
CA ALA A 329 15.25 23.75 8.06
C ALA A 329 15.08 24.49 6.72
N GLY A 330 14.09 24.07 5.93
CA GLY A 330 13.84 24.59 4.57
C GLY A 330 14.41 23.73 3.44
N VAL A 331 15.23 22.71 3.74
CA VAL A 331 15.62 21.70 2.73
C VAL A 331 14.40 20.86 2.36
N CYS A 332 13.73 20.24 3.34
CA CYS A 332 12.46 19.51 3.17
C CYS A 332 11.25 20.39 3.52
N VAL A 333 10.04 19.81 3.54
CA VAL A 333 8.84 20.54 4.01
C VAL A 333 8.92 20.69 5.53
N ASP A 334 9.17 19.58 6.22
CA ASP A 334 9.42 19.58 7.66
C ASP A 334 10.88 19.91 7.99
N GLY A 335 11.06 20.65 9.09
CA GLY A 335 12.38 20.91 9.69
C GLY A 335 12.77 19.83 10.72
N PRO A 336 14.00 19.89 11.23
CA PRO A 336 14.41 19.09 12.38
C PRO A 336 13.64 19.56 13.63
N MET A 337 12.98 18.64 14.32
CA MET A 337 12.11 18.88 15.46
C MET A 337 12.23 17.69 16.42
N PHE A 338 12.26 17.96 17.72
CA PHE A 338 12.22 16.97 18.80
C PHE A 338 11.29 17.46 19.92
N ASN A 339 10.29 16.66 20.27
CA ASN A 339 9.54 16.80 21.52
C ASN A 339 9.91 15.65 22.46
N PHE A 340 9.91 15.93 23.77
CA PHE A 340 10.24 14.99 24.82
C PHE A 340 9.05 14.80 25.77
N TRP A 341 9.03 13.67 26.48
CA TRP A 341 8.13 13.47 27.61
C TRP A 341 8.57 14.30 28.83
N GLY A 342 7.68 14.45 29.81
CA GLY A 342 8.03 15.04 31.11
C GLY A 342 9.10 14.22 31.85
N SER A 343 9.83 14.84 32.77
CA SER A 343 10.87 14.16 33.55
C SER A 343 10.30 13.06 34.45
N GLU A 344 9.06 13.24 34.91
CA GLU A 344 8.22 12.29 35.62
C GLU A 344 7.84 11.04 34.80
N TYR A 345 8.03 11.08 33.47
CA TYR A 345 7.89 9.96 32.54
C TYR A 345 9.24 9.51 31.96
N GLY A 346 10.37 9.90 32.56
CA GLY A 346 11.72 9.53 32.13
C GLY A 346 12.36 10.46 31.09
N GLY A 347 11.64 11.48 30.58
CA GLY A 347 12.20 12.48 29.68
C GLY A 347 12.57 12.01 28.27
N GLY A 348 12.15 10.81 27.86
CA GLY A 348 12.51 10.23 26.56
C GLY A 348 11.89 10.93 25.35
N VAL A 349 12.42 10.66 24.16
CA VAL A 349 11.92 11.25 22.90
C VAL A 349 10.47 10.83 22.66
N ARG A 350 9.57 11.81 22.62
CA ARG A 350 8.13 11.61 22.40
C ARG A 350 7.76 11.65 20.91
N GLU A 351 8.47 12.46 20.15
CA GLU A 351 8.17 12.78 18.74
C GLU A 351 9.41 13.44 18.12
N GLN A 352 9.77 13.07 16.89
CA GLN A 352 10.86 13.72 16.15
C GLN A 352 10.63 13.62 14.64
N ASN A 353 10.84 14.69 13.88
CA ASN A 353 10.66 14.68 12.42
C ASN A 353 11.84 14.03 11.67
N HIS A 354 13.00 14.01 12.32
CA HIS A 354 14.31 13.66 11.75
C HIS A 354 15.16 13.02 12.85
N LEU A 355 16.14 12.18 12.47
CA LEU A 355 17.22 11.78 13.36
C LEU A 355 18.06 12.99 13.79
N SER A 356 18.74 12.91 14.94
CA SER A 356 19.70 13.96 15.33
C SER A 356 20.90 14.02 14.38
N TYR A 357 21.62 15.15 14.42
CA TYR A 357 22.84 15.33 13.62
C TYR A 357 23.89 14.25 13.92
N GLU A 358 24.13 13.90 15.19
CA GLU A 358 25.12 12.87 15.55
C GLU A 358 24.65 11.45 15.20
N ALA A 359 23.35 11.13 15.34
CA ALA A 359 22.81 9.84 14.90
C ALA A 359 22.92 9.68 13.37
N GLY A 360 22.58 10.72 12.61
CA GLY A 360 22.71 10.73 11.15
C GLY A 360 24.16 10.66 10.69
N LYS A 361 25.04 11.44 11.31
CA LYS A 361 26.49 11.39 11.08
C LYS A 361 27.09 10.02 11.40
N GLY A 362 26.65 9.36 12.48
CA GLY A 362 27.08 8.00 12.82
C GLY A 362 26.76 6.97 11.73
N ILE A 363 25.63 7.13 11.02
CA ILE A 363 25.27 6.33 9.85
C ILE A 363 26.19 6.67 8.66
N LEU A 364 26.39 7.96 8.37
CA LEU A 364 27.19 8.42 7.22
C LEU A 364 28.69 8.09 7.35
N GLU A 365 29.28 8.31 8.52
CA GLU A 365 30.70 8.07 8.78
C GLU A 365 30.98 6.59 9.14
N GLY A 366 30.05 5.91 9.80
CA GLY A 366 30.19 4.49 10.16
C GLY A 366 29.82 3.54 9.03
N LEU A 367 28.54 3.52 8.64
CA LEU A 367 28.01 2.54 7.68
C LEU A 367 28.53 2.83 6.27
N TYR A 368 28.50 4.10 5.85
CA TYR A 368 29.02 4.50 4.55
C TYR A 368 30.54 4.77 4.57
N GLY A 369 31.18 4.95 5.72
CA GLY A 369 32.65 5.11 5.79
C GLY A 369 33.16 6.43 5.23
N MET A 370 32.29 7.44 5.10
CA MET A 370 32.63 8.76 4.55
C MET A 370 33.30 9.62 5.64
N SER A 371 34.26 10.49 5.28
CA SER A 371 34.99 11.30 6.29
C SER A 371 35.60 12.61 5.81
N GLY A 372 35.60 12.90 4.49
CA GLY A 372 36.15 14.14 3.93
C GLY A 372 37.67 14.27 4.01
N ASN A 373 38.35 13.28 4.61
CA ASN A 373 39.80 13.24 4.71
C ASN A 373 40.39 12.52 3.49
N ALA A 374 40.96 13.28 2.55
CA ALA A 374 41.62 12.73 1.35
C ALA A 374 42.78 11.75 1.63
N ASN A 375 43.31 11.72 2.87
CA ASN A 375 44.35 10.78 3.32
C ASN A 375 43.78 9.52 4.00
N ALA A 376 42.47 9.42 4.18
CA ALA A 376 41.81 8.22 4.70
C ALA A 376 41.68 7.13 3.60
N PRO A 377 41.44 5.87 3.99
CA PRO A 377 40.91 4.82 3.11
C PRO A 377 39.85 5.34 2.12
N GLY A 378 39.94 4.91 0.86
CA GLY A 378 39.05 5.40 -0.22
C GLY A 378 39.02 6.92 -0.41
N HIS A 379 40.09 7.63 -0.04
CA HIS A 379 40.18 9.11 -0.02
C HIS A 379 39.07 9.78 0.81
N GLY A 380 38.49 9.09 1.78
CA GLY A 380 37.38 9.59 2.59
C GLY A 380 36.03 9.64 1.86
N MET A 381 35.95 9.17 0.62
CA MET A 381 34.72 9.10 -0.20
C MET A 381 33.76 7.99 0.22
N GLY A 382 34.22 7.04 1.05
CA GLY A 382 33.40 5.96 1.59
C GLY A 382 32.89 4.97 0.54
N ARG A 383 31.77 4.32 0.86
CA ARG A 383 31.07 3.30 0.07
C ARG A 383 29.93 3.93 -0.73
N ASN A 384 29.67 3.40 -1.91
CA ASN A 384 28.52 3.81 -2.74
C ASN A 384 27.19 3.29 -2.12
N GLY A 385 26.07 3.93 -2.42
CA GLY A 385 24.74 3.51 -1.98
C GLY A 385 23.67 4.60 -2.05
N VAL A 386 22.53 4.32 -1.42
CA VAL A 386 21.36 5.19 -1.37
C VAL A 386 20.55 4.90 -0.11
N ILE A 387 19.90 5.92 0.45
CA ILE A 387 19.10 5.81 1.67
C ILE A 387 17.64 6.07 1.32
N LEU A 388 16.73 5.23 1.80
CA LEU A 388 15.28 5.38 1.62
C LEU A 388 14.59 5.37 2.99
N ASN A 389 13.72 6.34 3.20
CA ASN A 389 12.92 6.48 4.42
C ASN A 389 11.48 6.92 4.10
N GLY A 390 10.59 7.00 5.09
CA GLY A 390 9.15 7.12 4.86
C GLY A 390 8.37 8.07 5.76
N HIS A 391 9.02 8.81 6.67
CA HIS A 391 8.34 9.62 7.70
C HIS A 391 7.78 10.97 7.21
N ASP A 392 8.53 11.78 6.42
CA ASP A 392 7.98 13.01 5.83
C ASP A 392 6.95 12.64 4.75
N HIS A 393 5.66 12.84 5.07
CA HIS A 393 4.56 12.45 4.20
C HIS A 393 4.53 13.22 2.86
N GLU A 394 5.05 14.45 2.81
CA GLU A 394 5.20 15.23 1.57
C GLU A 394 6.42 14.77 0.75
N GLY A 395 7.40 14.15 1.39
CA GLY A 395 8.54 13.49 0.77
C GLY A 395 9.62 14.46 0.29
N CYS A 396 10.86 13.97 0.30
CA CYS A 396 12.05 14.82 0.12
C CYS A 396 13.18 14.02 -0.53
N ASP A 397 13.73 14.54 -1.64
CA ASP A 397 14.82 13.92 -2.40
C ASP A 397 16.08 14.78 -2.27
N THR A 398 17.09 14.27 -1.58
CA THR A 398 18.19 15.06 -1.02
C THR A 398 19.54 14.39 -1.20
N TYR A 399 20.59 15.21 -1.15
CA TYR A 399 21.96 14.75 -1.17
C TYR A 399 22.67 15.30 0.08
N HIS A 400 23.17 14.39 0.91
CA HIS A 400 24.04 14.68 2.06
C HIS A 400 25.47 14.75 1.58
N TYR A 401 26.21 15.78 1.98
CA TYR A 401 27.60 15.96 1.60
C TYR A 401 28.43 16.61 2.70
N ILE A 402 29.75 16.41 2.66
CA ILE A 402 30.69 17.05 3.60
C ILE A 402 31.11 18.42 3.05
N SER A 403 30.80 19.48 3.78
CA SER A 403 31.17 20.86 3.44
C SER A 403 32.66 21.12 3.68
N ALA A 404 33.43 21.30 2.60
CA ALA A 404 34.88 21.53 2.62
C ALA A 404 35.35 22.88 3.23
N HIS A 405 34.45 23.69 3.80
CA HIS A 405 34.71 25.05 4.28
C HIS A 405 34.84 25.18 5.82
N THR A 406 35.58 24.28 6.46
CA THR A 406 36.07 24.45 7.84
C THR A 406 37.55 24.07 7.96
N ASN A 407 38.31 24.87 8.72
CA ASN A 407 39.76 24.73 8.78
C ASN A 407 40.20 23.53 9.65
N GLY A 408 40.76 22.50 9.02
CA GLY A 408 41.66 21.52 9.65
C GLY A 408 41.03 20.38 10.45
N ASN A 409 39.75 20.48 10.83
CA ASN A 409 38.95 19.38 11.37
C ASN A 409 37.86 19.00 10.36
N GLY A 410 37.42 17.73 10.39
CA GLY A 410 36.47 17.15 9.41
C GLY A 410 35.26 18.04 9.15
N GLY A 411 34.87 18.14 7.87
CA GLY A 411 33.87 19.08 7.40
C GLY A 411 32.46 18.82 7.98
N GLU A 412 31.67 19.88 8.04
CA GLU A 412 30.28 19.83 8.51
C GLU A 412 29.39 19.08 7.49
N TRP A 413 28.57 18.13 7.95
CA TRP A 413 27.58 17.45 7.09
C TRP A 413 26.42 18.39 6.80
N LYS A 414 26.02 18.47 5.52
CA LYS A 414 24.92 19.33 5.05
C LYS A 414 24.02 18.60 4.07
N ALA A 415 22.75 18.99 4.05
CA ALA A 415 21.78 18.48 3.10
C ALA A 415 21.36 19.58 2.11
N MET A 416 21.16 19.19 0.85
CA MET A 416 20.45 20.01 -0.13
C MET A 416 19.58 19.13 -1.04
N ARG A 417 18.69 19.74 -1.83
CA ARG A 417 17.80 18.98 -2.72
C ARG A 417 18.59 18.33 -3.86
N SER A 418 18.26 17.09 -4.22
CA SER A 418 19.04 16.31 -5.19
C SER A 418 19.05 16.91 -6.60
N ASN A 419 18.11 17.81 -6.93
CA ASN A 419 18.07 18.58 -8.19
C ASN A 419 19.01 19.81 -8.20
N GLU A 420 19.46 20.26 -7.04
CA GLU A 420 20.44 21.35 -6.87
C GLU A 420 21.85 20.80 -6.69
N ALA A 421 21.98 19.60 -6.10
CA ALA A 421 23.24 18.94 -5.79
C ALA A 421 24.07 18.46 -7.00
N SER A 422 23.61 18.61 -8.25
CA SER A 422 24.21 17.94 -9.41
C SER A 422 25.69 18.25 -9.67
N SER A 423 26.17 19.43 -9.26
CA SER A 423 27.61 19.77 -9.32
C SER A 423 28.42 19.06 -8.24
N ILE A 424 27.91 19.02 -7.01
CA ILE A 424 28.55 18.41 -5.85
C ILE A 424 28.56 16.87 -5.99
N ALA A 425 27.43 16.28 -6.33
CA ALA A 425 27.28 14.84 -6.56
C ALA A 425 28.02 14.31 -7.81
N SER A 426 28.64 15.21 -8.59
CA SER A 426 29.55 14.87 -9.70
C SER A 426 31.03 15.13 -9.36
N ASP A 427 31.35 15.68 -8.18
CA ASP A 427 32.72 15.96 -7.76
C ASP A 427 33.30 14.80 -6.96
N ASN A 428 34.26 14.09 -7.56
CA ASN A 428 34.95 12.95 -6.97
C ASN A 428 35.84 13.30 -5.75
N HIS A 429 35.87 14.57 -5.31
CA HIS A 429 36.56 15.03 -4.09
C HIS A 429 35.59 15.36 -2.94
N VAL A 430 34.27 15.32 -3.14
CA VAL A 430 33.27 15.61 -2.10
C VAL A 430 32.48 14.36 -1.75
N PRO A 431 32.72 13.75 -0.57
CA PRO A 431 31.94 12.59 -0.12
C PRO A 431 30.48 12.97 0.11
N GLY A 432 29.56 12.12 -0.35
CA GLY A 432 28.14 12.31 -0.16
C GLY A 432 27.28 11.14 -0.64
N VAL A 433 26.04 11.11 -0.16
CA VAL A 433 25.05 10.06 -0.43
C VAL A 433 23.66 10.65 -0.65
N ARG A 434 22.88 10.05 -1.56
CA ARG A 434 21.49 10.45 -1.81
C ARG A 434 20.57 9.80 -0.79
N GLU A 435 19.72 10.60 -0.16
CA GLU A 435 18.61 10.16 0.69
C GLU A 435 17.27 10.59 0.10
N ILE A 436 16.35 9.64 0.02
CA ILE A 436 15.02 9.79 -0.55
C ILE A 436 13.99 9.43 0.51
N THR A 437 13.36 10.43 1.10
CA THR A 437 12.10 10.24 1.82
C THR A 437 10.99 10.04 0.80
N VAL A 438 10.45 8.82 0.75
CA VAL A 438 9.41 8.41 -0.19
C VAL A 438 8.08 9.00 0.26
N ARG A 439 7.64 10.05 -0.46
CA ARG A 439 6.32 10.70 -0.28
C ARG A 439 5.21 9.67 -0.05
N SER A 440 4.38 9.91 0.96
CA SER A 440 3.37 9.00 1.49
C SER A 440 2.44 8.42 0.41
N MET A 441 2.06 7.15 0.60
CA MET A 441 1.06 6.47 -0.22
C MET A 441 -0.39 6.72 0.22
N MET A 442 -0.60 7.47 1.31
CA MET A 442 -1.95 7.86 1.77
C MET A 442 -2.70 8.74 0.75
N GLY A 443 -4.02 8.84 0.99
CA GLY A 443 -4.98 9.53 0.14
C GLY A 443 -4.73 11.01 -0.12
N ASP A 444 -4.17 11.75 0.84
CA ASP A 444 -4.07 13.21 0.75
C ASP A 444 -2.74 13.70 0.21
N TYR A 445 -1.65 12.96 0.43
CA TYR A 445 -0.33 13.18 -0.19
C TYR A 445 -0.27 12.70 -1.65
N GLY A 446 -1.27 11.93 -2.09
CA GLY A 446 -1.56 11.70 -3.51
C GLY A 446 -1.38 10.27 -4.01
N GLY A 447 -1.29 9.27 -3.12
CA GLY A 447 -1.22 7.87 -3.51
C GLY A 447 0.05 7.53 -4.28
N ASN A 448 1.19 7.86 -3.70
CA ASN A 448 2.50 7.75 -4.33
C ASN A 448 3.07 6.33 -4.22
N ALA A 449 3.98 6.02 -5.15
CA ALA A 449 4.84 4.85 -5.07
C ALA A 449 6.23 5.21 -5.59
N GLY A 450 7.28 4.90 -4.83
CA GLY A 450 8.66 5.05 -5.22
C GLY A 450 9.15 3.88 -6.09
N LEU A 451 9.91 4.19 -7.14
CA LEU A 451 10.46 3.23 -8.09
C LEU A 451 11.98 3.39 -8.14
N LEU A 452 12.67 2.73 -7.22
CA LEU A 452 14.14 2.69 -7.18
C LEU A 452 14.66 1.61 -8.12
N SER A 453 15.64 1.96 -8.95
CA SER A 453 16.29 1.10 -9.94
C SER A 453 17.77 1.02 -9.61
N GLY A 454 18.34 -0.19 -9.57
CA GLY A 454 19.76 -0.42 -9.28
C GLY A 454 20.39 -1.34 -10.33
N TRP A 455 21.53 -0.94 -10.87
CA TRP A 455 22.35 -1.76 -11.78
C TRP A 455 23.84 -1.56 -11.51
N PHE A 456 24.64 -2.57 -11.84
CA PHE A 456 26.09 -2.43 -11.84
C PHE A 456 26.54 -1.89 -13.20
N ASP A 457 27.32 -0.83 -13.18
CA ASP A 457 27.89 -0.15 -14.34
C ASP A 457 29.32 -0.70 -14.53
N THR A 458 29.46 -1.60 -15.51
CA THR A 458 30.67 -2.40 -15.75
C THR A 458 31.84 -1.63 -16.37
N ASP A 459 31.61 -0.40 -16.82
CA ASP A 459 32.68 0.45 -17.38
C ASP A 459 33.32 1.36 -16.32
N ILE A 460 32.60 1.68 -15.23
CA ILE A 460 33.16 2.36 -14.05
C ILE A 460 33.50 1.40 -12.90
N GLY A 461 32.86 0.22 -12.85
CA GLY A 461 33.03 -0.75 -11.77
C GLY A 461 32.21 -0.46 -10.50
N GLU A 462 31.07 0.23 -10.60
CA GLU A 462 30.24 0.64 -9.45
C GLU A 462 28.74 0.41 -9.66
N TRP A 463 27.96 0.44 -8.57
CA TRP A 463 26.50 0.50 -8.65
C TRP A 463 25.99 1.91 -8.98
N ARG A 464 24.93 1.96 -9.80
CA ARG A 464 24.17 3.16 -10.13
C ARG A 464 22.74 3.00 -9.61
N PHE A 465 22.19 4.09 -9.08
CA PHE A 465 20.83 4.15 -8.54
C PHE A 465 20.03 5.28 -9.19
N GLU A 466 18.80 4.97 -9.59
CA GLU A 466 17.85 5.95 -10.12
C GLU A 466 16.49 5.82 -9.46
N TYR A 467 15.82 6.94 -9.22
CA TYR A 467 14.57 7.00 -8.46
C TYR A 467 13.50 7.83 -9.18
N LYS A 468 12.25 7.35 -9.15
CA LYS A 468 11.06 8.04 -9.70
C LYS A 468 9.84 7.80 -8.83
N THR A 469 8.97 8.80 -8.71
CA THR A 469 7.68 8.68 -8.00
C THR A 469 6.52 8.48 -8.99
N CYS A 470 5.57 7.61 -8.65
CA CYS A 470 4.35 7.35 -9.42
C CYS A 470 3.07 7.64 -8.60
N PRO A 471 2.42 8.80 -8.77
CA PRO A 471 1.18 9.11 -8.05
C PRO A 471 -0.08 8.58 -8.76
N LEU A 472 -0.97 7.95 -7.99
CA LEU A 472 -2.36 7.68 -8.38
C LEU A 472 -3.19 8.98 -8.44
N GLY A 473 -2.93 9.93 -7.55
CA GLY A 473 -3.75 11.11 -7.29
C GLY A 473 -4.70 10.90 -6.10
N LYS A 474 -5.22 12.01 -5.56
CA LYS A 474 -5.89 12.04 -4.25
C LYS A 474 -7.09 11.10 -4.12
N GLN A 475 -7.33 10.61 -2.90
CA GLN A 475 -8.40 9.68 -2.53
C GLN A 475 -9.81 10.07 -3.03
N HIS A 476 -10.12 11.37 -3.16
CA HIS A 476 -11.39 11.83 -3.72
C HIS A 476 -11.66 11.32 -5.15
N ILE A 477 -10.62 11.08 -5.96
CA ILE A 477 -10.75 10.49 -7.30
C ILE A 477 -11.29 9.05 -7.18
N TRP A 478 -10.71 8.25 -6.28
CA TRP A 478 -11.14 6.88 -6.03
C TRP A 478 -12.57 6.84 -5.50
N TRP A 479 -12.88 7.64 -4.48
CA TRP A 479 -14.23 7.76 -3.90
C TRP A 479 -15.29 8.18 -4.92
N ALA A 480 -15.00 9.15 -5.78
CA ALA A 480 -15.92 9.59 -6.82
C ALA A 480 -16.28 8.44 -7.78
N VAL A 481 -15.33 7.59 -8.16
CA VAL A 481 -15.59 6.42 -9.01
C VAL A 481 -16.46 5.39 -8.29
N GLN A 482 -16.18 5.08 -7.01
CA GLN A 482 -17.02 4.12 -6.27
C GLN A 482 -18.44 4.63 -6.04
N VAL A 483 -18.61 5.92 -5.73
CA VAL A 483 -19.94 6.56 -5.56
C VAL A 483 -20.72 6.56 -6.88
N LEU A 484 -20.09 6.91 -8.00
CA LEU A 484 -20.72 6.83 -9.33
C LEU A 484 -21.10 5.38 -9.69
N GLN A 485 -20.27 4.40 -9.33
CA GLN A 485 -20.57 2.98 -9.54
C GLN A 485 -21.78 2.52 -8.71
N LEU A 486 -21.88 2.93 -7.44
CA LEU A 486 -23.04 2.66 -6.59
C LEU A 486 -24.32 3.30 -7.16
N ILE A 487 -24.25 4.56 -7.63
CA ILE A 487 -25.36 5.25 -8.30
C ILE A 487 -25.78 4.48 -9.57
N GLY A 488 -24.82 4.02 -10.38
CA GLY A 488 -25.08 3.19 -11.56
C GLY A 488 -25.82 1.88 -11.24
N LEU A 489 -25.39 1.16 -10.20
CA LEU A 489 -26.05 -0.06 -9.72
C LEU A 489 -27.48 0.20 -9.23
N LEU A 490 -27.70 1.29 -8.49
CA LEU A 490 -29.04 1.71 -8.04
C LEU A 490 -29.95 2.10 -9.22
N LEU A 491 -29.43 2.79 -10.24
CA LEU A 491 -30.16 3.11 -11.47
C LEU A 491 -30.56 1.83 -12.23
N CYS A 492 -29.64 0.87 -12.39
CA CYS A 492 -29.93 -0.45 -12.96
C CYS A 492 -31.06 -1.16 -12.20
N PHE A 493 -31.02 -1.16 -10.86
CA PHE A 493 -32.05 -1.79 -10.03
C PHE A 493 -33.42 -1.11 -10.16
N CYS A 494 -33.47 0.22 -10.15
CA CYS A 494 -34.70 0.99 -10.39
C CYS A 494 -35.28 0.74 -11.80
N ILE A 495 -34.43 0.68 -12.83
CA ILE A 495 -34.84 0.33 -14.20
C ILE A 495 -35.40 -1.09 -14.26
N LEU A 496 -34.75 -2.06 -13.62
CA LEU A 496 -35.20 -3.45 -13.54
C LEU A 496 -36.59 -3.56 -12.88
N ILE A 497 -36.81 -2.88 -11.75
CA ILE A 497 -38.12 -2.81 -11.08
C ILE A 497 -39.17 -2.24 -12.05
N LEU A 498 -38.89 -1.10 -12.68
CA LEU A 498 -39.84 -0.46 -13.62
C LEU A 498 -40.16 -1.35 -14.83
N LEU A 499 -39.22 -2.16 -15.32
CA LEU A 499 -39.44 -3.14 -16.37
C LEU A 499 -40.29 -4.34 -15.90
N VAL A 500 -40.02 -4.87 -14.71
CA VAL A 500 -40.81 -5.95 -14.09
C VAL A 500 -42.26 -5.48 -13.81
N SER A 501 -42.45 -4.31 -13.21
CA SER A 501 -43.78 -3.74 -12.98
C SER A 501 -44.56 -3.49 -14.28
N LYS A 502 -43.89 -3.04 -15.36
CA LYS A 502 -44.50 -2.94 -16.69
C LYS A 502 -44.92 -4.30 -17.25
N ARG A 503 -44.10 -5.34 -17.07
CA ARG A 503 -44.41 -6.72 -17.53
C ARG A 503 -45.59 -7.30 -16.78
N ALA A 504 -45.60 -7.20 -15.44
CA ALA A 504 -46.71 -7.64 -14.59
C ALA A 504 -48.02 -6.91 -14.96
N ARG A 505 -47.99 -5.59 -15.16
CA ARG A 505 -49.18 -4.81 -15.55
C ARG A 505 -49.68 -5.11 -16.97
N ARG A 506 -48.82 -5.57 -17.89
CA ARG A 506 -49.24 -6.08 -19.21
C ARG A 506 -49.93 -7.45 -19.08
N GLN A 507 -49.38 -8.34 -18.26
CA GLN A 507 -49.97 -9.67 -18.02
C GLN A 507 -51.32 -9.57 -17.30
N SER A 508 -51.47 -8.68 -16.31
CA SER A 508 -52.76 -8.49 -15.62
C SER A 508 -53.86 -7.98 -16.55
N VAL A 509 -53.53 -7.09 -17.50
CA VAL A 509 -54.48 -6.61 -18.54
C VAL A 509 -54.88 -7.73 -19.50
N GLN A 510 -53.93 -8.55 -19.97
CA GLN A 510 -54.28 -9.71 -20.82
C GLN A 510 -55.18 -10.72 -20.10
N VAL A 511 -55.01 -10.92 -18.79
CA VAL A 511 -55.86 -11.80 -17.98
C VAL A 511 -57.26 -11.21 -17.74
N THR A 512 -57.40 -9.89 -17.63
CA THR A 512 -58.73 -9.27 -17.45
C THR A 512 -59.53 -9.18 -18.75
N ASP A 513 -58.90 -8.87 -19.90
CA ASP A 513 -59.60 -8.89 -21.19
C ASP A 513 -59.85 -10.34 -21.68
N GLY A 514 -58.97 -11.29 -21.37
CA GLY A 514 -59.21 -12.72 -21.58
C GLY A 514 -60.44 -13.28 -20.84
N LYS A 515 -60.89 -12.61 -19.76
CA LYS A 515 -62.14 -12.94 -19.05
C LYS A 515 -63.40 -12.23 -19.60
N LYS A 516 -63.26 -11.30 -20.54
CA LYS A 516 -64.40 -10.64 -21.22
C LYS A 516 -64.85 -11.36 -22.49
N ALA A 517 -64.05 -12.29 -23.00
CA ALA A 517 -64.47 -13.21 -24.05
C ALA A 517 -65.50 -14.20 -23.48
N GLY A 518 -66.78 -13.88 -23.61
CA GLY A 518 -67.89 -14.78 -23.26
C GLY A 518 -67.83 -16.10 -24.06
N PRO A 519 -68.45 -17.18 -23.57
CA PRO A 519 -68.39 -18.49 -24.23
C PRO A 519 -68.97 -18.40 -25.65
N PRO A 520 -68.35 -19.08 -26.65
CA PRO A 520 -68.79 -19.00 -28.03
C PRO A 520 -70.22 -19.54 -28.18
N ALA A 521 -71.07 -18.76 -28.84
CA ALA A 521 -72.48 -19.10 -29.03
C ALA A 521 -72.63 -20.48 -29.71
N ARG A 522 -73.29 -21.40 -29.02
CA ARG A 522 -73.42 -22.82 -29.40
C ARG A 522 -74.32 -22.96 -30.64
N LYS A 523 -73.74 -22.82 -31.83
CA LYS A 523 -74.44 -23.06 -33.11
C LYS A 523 -75.01 -24.48 -33.13
N ILE A 524 -76.32 -24.58 -33.29
CA ILE A 524 -77.05 -25.83 -33.48
C ILE A 524 -76.86 -26.27 -34.94
N PRO A 525 -76.33 -27.47 -35.22
CA PRO A 525 -76.31 -28.00 -36.58
C PRO A 525 -77.70 -28.48 -36.99
N THR A 526 -78.25 -27.95 -38.08
CA THR A 526 -79.43 -28.54 -38.73
C THR A 526 -79.06 -29.85 -39.42
N ARG A 527 -79.96 -30.83 -39.38
CA ARG A 527 -79.76 -32.20 -39.85
C ARG A 527 -80.35 -32.39 -41.25
N ASN A 528 -79.50 -32.73 -42.24
CA ASN A 528 -79.78 -33.39 -43.54
C ASN A 528 -78.42 -33.57 -44.28
N GLY A 529 -78.08 -34.66 -44.98
CA GLY A 529 -78.67 -36.00 -45.05
C GLY A 529 -78.21 -36.79 -46.31
N PHE A 530 -77.51 -37.95 -46.14
CA PHE A 530 -76.99 -38.87 -47.20
C PHE A 530 -75.93 -38.26 -48.16
N SER A 531 -74.95 -38.96 -48.78
CA SER A 531 -74.27 -40.27 -48.61
C SER A 531 -72.89 -40.18 -49.35
N THR A 532 -72.00 -41.16 -49.63
CA THR A 532 -71.96 -42.65 -49.63
C THR A 532 -70.48 -43.14 -49.65
N GLY A 533 -70.19 -44.43 -49.40
CA GLY A 533 -68.83 -45.06 -49.50
C GLY A 533 -68.10 -45.13 -48.14
N LEU A 534 -67.59 -46.29 -47.67
CA LEU A 534 -66.45 -47.13 -48.13
C LEU A 534 -65.09 -46.40 -47.94
N ASP A 535 -64.04 -47.00 -47.35
CA ASP A 535 -63.76 -48.43 -47.10
C ASP A 535 -63.04 -48.73 -45.74
N ALA A 536 -62.61 -49.98 -45.50
CA ALA A 536 -62.28 -50.51 -44.17
C ALA A 536 -60.80 -50.85 -43.86
N SER A 537 -60.40 -50.69 -42.59
CA SER A 537 -59.53 -51.60 -41.77
C SER A 537 -59.21 -50.91 -40.42
N VAL A 538 -59.58 -51.43 -39.25
CA VAL A 538 -59.13 -52.65 -38.52
C VAL A 538 -57.70 -52.51 -37.95
N GLY A 539 -57.61 -52.23 -36.65
CA GLY A 539 -56.37 -52.19 -35.86
C GLY A 539 -56.65 -51.96 -34.36
N ARG A 540 -56.82 -53.03 -33.57
CA ARG A 540 -57.21 -52.95 -32.15
C ARG A 540 -56.00 -52.97 -31.20
N ARG A 541 -56.12 -52.22 -30.08
CA ARG A 541 -55.80 -52.55 -28.66
C ARG A 541 -54.47 -53.26 -28.30
N ALA A 542 -53.88 -53.09 -27.11
CA ALA A 542 -53.99 -52.12 -26.01
C ALA A 542 -52.97 -52.51 -24.91
N ASN A 543 -52.77 -51.62 -23.92
CA ASN A 543 -52.28 -51.88 -22.55
C ASN A 543 -50.88 -52.54 -22.35
N GLY A 544 -50.08 -51.99 -21.41
CA GLY A 544 -49.17 -52.88 -20.66
C GLY A 544 -48.02 -52.29 -19.83
N ARG A 545 -48.33 -51.75 -18.64
CA ARG A 545 -47.47 -51.71 -17.42
C ARG A 545 -46.11 -50.97 -17.42
N VAL A 546 -45.79 -50.49 -16.22
CA VAL A 546 -44.49 -49.94 -15.78
C VAL A 546 -43.78 -50.99 -14.92
N PRO A 547 -42.44 -51.03 -14.91
CA PRO A 547 -41.74 -50.93 -13.61
C PRO A 547 -40.54 -49.95 -13.62
N LYS A 548 -40.31 -49.33 -12.45
CA LYS A 548 -39.05 -48.74 -11.97
C LYS A 548 -38.32 -49.78 -11.09
N PRO A 549 -37.11 -49.52 -10.53
CA PRO A 549 -36.01 -48.61 -10.92
C PRO A 549 -34.65 -49.34 -11.04
N VAL A 550 -33.55 -48.62 -11.31
CA VAL A 550 -32.18 -49.05 -10.96
C VAL A 550 -31.40 -47.86 -10.38
N ASN A 551 -30.67 -48.10 -9.28
CA ASN A 551 -29.72 -47.18 -8.65
C ASN A 551 -28.30 -47.35 -9.24
N ARG A 552 -27.48 -46.30 -9.21
CA ARG A 552 -26.04 -46.46 -8.93
C ARG A 552 -25.38 -45.20 -8.37
N GLN A 553 -24.45 -45.41 -7.44
CA GLN A 553 -23.56 -44.41 -6.83
C GLN A 553 -22.16 -44.54 -7.44
N ALA A 554 -21.41 -43.44 -7.47
CA ALA A 554 -19.94 -43.30 -7.30
C ALA A 554 -19.61 -41.83 -7.62
N MET A 555 -19.00 -41.02 -6.74
CA MET A 555 -17.65 -41.11 -6.14
C MET A 555 -16.52 -40.92 -7.15
N SER A 556 -16.10 -39.66 -7.29
CA SER A 556 -14.74 -39.22 -6.96
C SER A 556 -14.82 -37.77 -6.48
#